data_AF-A0A524LHK2-F1
#
_entry.id   AF-A0A524LHK2-F1
#
_cell.length_a   1.000
_cell.length_b   1.000
_cell.length_c   1.000
_cell.angle_alpha   90.00
_cell.angle_beta   90.00
_cell.angle_gamma   90.00
#
_symmetry.space_group_name_H-M   'P 1'
#
loop_
_entity.id
_entity.type
_entity.pdbx_description
1 polymer ?
#
loop_
_entity_poly.entity_id
_entity_poly.type
_entity_poly.pdbx_seq_one_letter_code
_entity_poly.pdbx_strand_id
1 'polypeptide(L)'
;MEKKINQVSIWNSFDNLVEQAENKFYAHDFDAANNLWEEYAHITGAANWKQSSVDLKKLTGDFVFSDITEPQQIFQMWKELRRAMHANLITSYAYHTMQRLYARTFLASKETVSFDLATGVFCFIETRYEKAMENFNVVLKKEPENMLARIFLSKSYYMVGQEEKGMALLSQAIFLNGEEILPEDIVAHEVQNLYGRLRSIHGKNEVSVWLAPFEAWYRNWLIFKEDQAFFQVMQQKERNERILQVKYYASEKYRHFIRCLYIAEYVRHFLSKEKGIIWEQEAYMEKLDANLFQRYRKKRKPNL
;
A
#
# COMPACT_ATOMS: atom_id res chain seq x y z
N MET A 1 43.12 43.21 18.61
CA MET A 1 41.89 42.39 18.60
C MET A 1 41.38 42.34 17.18
N GLU A 2 41.81 41.35 16.41
CA GLU A 2 41.25 41.10 15.08
C GLU A 2 39.84 40.53 15.24
N LYS A 3 38.83 41.28 14.79
CA LYS A 3 37.47 40.75 14.63
C LYS A 3 37.53 39.67 13.57
N LYS A 4 37.48 38.40 13.97
CA LYS A 4 37.15 37.29 13.06
C LYS A 4 35.76 37.58 12.48
N ILE A 5 35.72 38.15 11.28
CA ILE A 5 34.50 38.22 10.47
C ILE A 5 34.17 36.78 10.13
N ASN A 6 33.18 36.21 10.82
CA ASN A 6 32.62 34.92 10.50
C ASN A 6 32.05 35.04 9.08
N GLN A 7 32.80 34.59 8.08
CA GLN A 7 32.29 34.46 6.71
C GLN A 7 31.24 33.35 6.72
N VAL A 8 29.99 33.75 6.99
CA VAL A 8 28.83 32.91 6.74
C VAL A 8 28.86 32.58 5.25
N SER A 9 28.96 31.30 4.92
CA SER A 9 29.00 30.88 3.52
C SER A 9 27.70 31.32 2.84
N ILE A 10 27.75 31.60 1.53
CA ILE A 10 26.55 31.86 0.72
C ILE A 10 25.50 30.74 0.87
N TRP A 11 25.95 29.51 1.10
CA TRP A 11 25.07 28.36 1.34
C TRP A 11 24.33 28.46 2.68
N ASN A 12 25.01 28.92 3.72
CA ASN A 12 24.38 29.15 5.03
C ASN A 12 23.30 30.25 4.94
N SER A 13 23.46 31.25 4.06
CA SER A 13 22.39 32.24 3.84
C SER A 13 21.18 31.66 3.10
N PHE A 14 21.39 30.67 2.22
CA PHE A 14 20.31 29.99 1.50
C PHE A 14 19.51 29.06 2.39
N ASP A 15 20.18 28.21 3.17
CA ASP A 15 19.52 27.31 4.11
C ASP A 15 18.72 28.10 5.14
N ASN A 16 19.27 29.25 5.59
CA ASN A 16 18.60 30.15 6.52
C ASN A 16 17.32 30.79 5.93
N LEU A 17 17.28 31.11 4.63
CA LEU A 17 16.06 31.63 3.98
C LEU A 17 14.95 30.57 3.93
N VAL A 18 15.30 29.33 3.58
CA VAL A 18 14.33 28.22 3.55
C VAL A 18 13.82 27.93 4.95
N GLU A 19 14.71 27.86 5.95
CA GLU A 19 14.34 27.64 7.34
C GLU A 19 13.44 28.76 7.88
N GLN A 20 13.76 30.04 7.59
CA GLN A 20 12.90 31.17 7.95
C GLN A 20 11.53 31.08 7.29
N ALA A 21 11.47 30.70 6.01
CA ALA A 21 10.21 30.53 5.30
C ALA A 21 9.35 29.43 5.95
N GLU A 22 9.95 28.28 6.29
CA GLU A 22 9.25 27.23 7.03
C GLU A 22 8.78 27.70 8.40
N ASN A 23 9.60 28.44 9.15
CA ASN A 23 9.22 28.99 10.46
C ASN A 23 8.05 29.95 10.35
N LYS A 24 8.02 30.81 9.32
CA LYS A 24 6.88 31.69 9.03
C LYS A 24 5.63 30.90 8.68
N PHE A 25 5.78 29.84 7.89
CA PHE A 25 4.68 28.94 7.56
C PHE A 25 4.08 28.29 8.81
N TYR A 26 4.91 27.77 9.73
CA TYR A 26 4.41 27.16 10.97
C TYR A 26 3.75 28.19 11.91
N ALA A 27 4.15 29.46 11.82
CA ALA A 27 3.50 30.56 12.52
C ALA A 27 2.19 31.03 11.83
N HIS A 28 1.74 30.33 10.79
CA HIS A 28 0.59 30.69 9.95
C HIS A 28 0.73 32.06 9.24
N ASP A 29 1.96 32.57 9.09
CA ASP A 29 2.30 33.78 8.35
C ASP A 29 2.67 33.40 6.91
N PHE A 30 1.67 32.92 6.16
CA PHE A 30 1.85 32.35 4.82
C PHE A 30 2.37 33.38 3.81
N ASP A 31 1.97 34.63 3.93
CA ASP A 31 2.46 35.71 3.07
C ASP A 31 3.96 35.93 3.26
N ALA A 32 4.44 35.98 4.52
CA ALA A 32 5.88 36.08 4.78
C ALA A 32 6.65 34.84 4.31
N ALA A 33 6.10 33.63 4.51
CA ALA A 33 6.70 32.40 4.04
C ALA A 33 6.86 32.39 2.51
N ASN A 34 5.79 32.77 1.79
CA ASN A 34 5.79 32.84 0.33
C ASN A 34 6.80 33.88 -0.20
N ASN A 35 6.90 35.05 0.43
CA ASN A 35 7.88 36.07 0.06
C ASN A 35 9.33 35.55 0.20
N LEU A 36 9.63 34.82 1.28
CA LEU A 36 10.96 34.23 1.50
C LEU A 36 11.28 33.12 0.49
N TRP A 37 10.30 32.29 0.10
CA TRP A 37 10.50 31.31 -0.97
C TRP A 37 10.65 31.96 -2.36
N GLU A 38 9.92 33.03 -2.65
CA GLU A 38 10.09 33.82 -3.88
C GLU A 38 11.49 34.46 -3.94
N GLU A 39 11.98 35.01 -2.81
CA GLU A 39 13.34 35.55 -2.68
C GLU A 39 14.39 34.44 -2.91
N TYR A 40 14.23 33.29 -2.28
CA TYR A 40 15.10 32.13 -2.50
C TYR A 40 15.14 31.70 -3.98
N ALA A 41 13.97 31.64 -4.64
CA ALA A 41 13.88 31.30 -6.05
C ALA A 41 14.57 32.34 -6.94
N HIS A 42 14.46 33.63 -6.60
CA HIS A 42 15.12 34.71 -7.32
C HIS A 42 16.64 34.61 -7.22
N ILE A 43 17.19 34.38 -6.02
CA ILE A 43 18.66 34.34 -5.84
C ILE A 43 19.27 33.08 -6.47
N THR A 44 18.59 31.93 -6.37
CA THR A 44 19.12 30.67 -6.93
C THR A 44 19.01 30.58 -8.45
N GLY A 45 18.12 31.38 -9.08
CA GLY A 45 17.88 31.34 -10.53
C GLY A 45 17.36 29.99 -11.04
N ALA A 46 17.02 29.07 -10.13
CA ALA A 46 16.61 27.74 -10.47
C ALA A 46 15.17 27.76 -10.98
N ALA A 47 14.97 27.46 -12.27
CA ALA A 47 13.67 27.47 -12.92
C ALA A 47 12.60 26.65 -12.15
N ASN A 48 13.03 25.54 -11.54
CA ASN A 48 12.18 24.66 -10.73
C ASN A 48 11.63 25.37 -9.49
N TRP A 49 12.39 26.28 -8.89
CA TRP A 49 11.99 27.01 -7.69
C TRP A 49 10.99 28.11 -7.97
N LYS A 50 11.10 28.77 -9.14
CA LYS A 50 10.14 29.78 -9.56
C LYS A 50 8.73 29.19 -9.75
N GLN A 51 8.63 28.01 -10.36
CA GLN A 51 7.34 27.33 -10.48
C GLN A 51 6.87 26.80 -9.12
N SER A 52 7.80 26.24 -8.32
CA SER A 52 7.46 25.73 -6.99
C SER A 52 6.92 26.81 -6.05
N SER A 53 7.44 28.03 -6.09
CA SER A 53 6.93 29.13 -5.24
C SER A 53 5.51 29.52 -5.64
N VAL A 54 5.19 29.54 -6.94
CA VAL A 54 3.82 29.76 -7.45
C VAL A 54 2.89 28.65 -6.97
N ASP A 55 3.33 27.40 -7.07
CA ASP A 55 2.55 26.24 -6.62
C ASP A 55 2.30 26.27 -5.10
N LEU A 56 3.33 26.59 -4.30
CA LEU A 56 3.25 26.72 -2.84
C LEU A 56 2.29 27.83 -2.42
N LYS A 57 2.32 28.97 -3.12
CA LYS A 57 1.40 30.10 -2.89
C LYS A 57 -0.05 29.72 -3.17
N LYS A 58 -0.28 28.99 -4.27
CA LYS A 58 -1.61 28.46 -4.61
C LYS A 58 -2.11 27.50 -3.53
N LEU A 59 -1.28 26.54 -3.14
CA LEU A 59 -1.64 25.55 -2.12
C LEU A 59 -1.88 26.21 -0.75
N THR A 60 -1.07 27.18 -0.35
CA THR A 60 -1.28 27.88 0.94
C THR A 60 -2.52 28.75 0.98
N GLY A 61 -2.96 29.29 -0.16
CA GLY A 61 -4.23 30.03 -0.25
C GLY A 61 -5.47 29.13 -0.19
N ASP A 62 -5.39 27.92 -0.74
CA ASP A 62 -6.51 26.98 -0.83
C ASP A 62 -6.73 26.17 0.48
N PHE A 63 -5.69 26.04 1.32
CA PHE A 63 -5.73 25.21 2.53
C PHE A 63 -5.73 26.03 3.83
N VAL A 64 -6.79 25.88 4.63
CA VAL A 64 -6.87 26.44 5.98
C VAL A 64 -6.25 25.45 6.98
N PHE A 65 -5.01 25.70 7.39
CA PHE A 65 -4.24 24.82 8.27
C PHE A 65 -4.69 24.82 9.73
N SER A 66 -5.37 25.89 10.17
CA SER A 66 -5.86 26.02 11.54
C SER A 66 -6.92 24.97 11.90
N ASP A 67 -7.50 24.31 10.89
CA ASP A 67 -8.66 23.44 11.04
C ASP A 67 -8.28 21.95 11.06
N ILE A 68 -6.98 21.63 11.04
CA ILE A 68 -6.49 20.25 11.12
C ILE A 68 -6.59 19.78 12.58
N THR A 69 -7.76 19.25 12.93
CA THR A 69 -8.05 18.67 14.24
C THR A 69 -8.02 17.14 14.21
N GLU A 70 -8.11 16.53 13.03
CA GLU A 70 -8.25 15.09 12.85
C GLU A 70 -7.25 14.51 11.81
N PRO A 71 -6.76 13.27 12.00
CA PRO A 71 -5.79 12.65 11.10
C PRO A 71 -6.35 12.39 9.70
N GLN A 72 -7.66 12.18 9.60
CA GLN A 72 -8.36 12.01 8.32
C GLN A 72 -8.25 13.26 7.44
N GLN A 73 -8.20 14.46 8.03
CA GLN A 73 -8.06 15.70 7.28
C GLN A 73 -6.69 15.78 6.61
N ILE A 74 -5.62 15.36 7.29
CA ILE A 74 -4.27 15.31 6.71
C ILE A 74 -4.20 14.30 5.58
N PHE A 75 -4.81 13.14 5.78
CA PHE A 75 -4.89 12.14 4.72
C PHE A 75 -5.61 12.69 3.50
N GLN A 76 -6.71 13.40 3.70
CA GLN A 76 -7.45 14.05 2.63
C GLN A 76 -6.61 15.14 1.94
N MET A 77 -5.89 15.96 2.69
CA MET A 77 -4.97 16.96 2.13
C MET A 77 -3.85 16.31 1.32
N TRP A 78 -3.26 15.22 1.79
CA TRP A 78 -2.25 14.47 1.03
C TRP A 78 -2.81 13.85 -0.22
N LYS A 79 -4.05 13.35 -0.19
CA LYS A 79 -4.74 12.82 -1.36
C LYS A 79 -4.93 13.91 -2.40
N GLU A 80 -5.38 15.10 -2.02
CA GLU A 80 -5.51 16.23 -2.94
C GLU A 80 -4.16 16.72 -3.47
N LEU A 81 -3.14 16.82 -2.60
CA LEU A 81 -1.79 17.19 -2.99
C LEU A 81 -1.19 16.20 -4.01
N ARG A 82 -1.40 14.90 -3.79
CA ARG A 82 -0.96 13.83 -4.69
C ARG A 82 -1.71 13.87 -6.02
N ARG A 83 -3.02 14.08 -6.00
CA ARG A 83 -3.83 14.28 -7.22
C ARG A 83 -3.32 15.47 -8.03
N ALA A 84 -3.04 16.59 -7.36
CA ALA A 84 -2.49 17.78 -8.02
C ALA A 84 -1.13 17.49 -8.67
N MET A 85 -0.24 16.75 -7.99
CA MET A 85 1.04 16.35 -8.55
C MET A 85 0.88 15.44 -9.78
N HIS A 86 0.04 14.39 -9.70
CA HIS A 86 -0.19 13.48 -10.84
C HIS A 86 -0.87 14.15 -12.02
N ALA A 87 -1.73 15.14 -11.77
CA ALA A 87 -2.33 15.97 -12.81
C ALA A 87 -1.36 17.03 -13.38
N ASN A 88 -0.08 17.04 -12.95
CA ASN A 88 0.93 18.05 -13.29
C ASN A 88 0.47 19.49 -12.98
N LEU A 89 -0.41 19.66 -11.98
CA LEU A 89 -0.87 20.97 -11.52
C LEU A 89 0.12 21.62 -10.55
N ILE A 90 0.99 20.82 -9.94
CA ILE A 90 2.08 21.26 -9.09
C ILE A 90 3.35 20.46 -9.41
N THR A 91 4.49 21.06 -9.14
CA THR A 91 5.81 20.42 -9.24
C THR A 91 6.00 19.35 -8.16
N SER A 92 6.85 18.36 -8.44
CA SER A 92 7.24 17.34 -7.44
C SER A 92 7.91 17.97 -6.21
N TYR A 93 8.63 19.08 -6.41
CA TYR A 93 9.26 19.81 -5.32
C TYR A 93 8.23 20.47 -4.40
N ALA A 94 7.24 21.21 -4.94
CA ALA A 94 6.15 21.77 -4.16
C ALA A 94 5.35 20.68 -3.42
N TYR A 95 5.11 19.54 -4.07
CA TYR A 95 4.51 18.37 -3.45
C TYR A 95 5.31 17.91 -2.21
N HIS A 96 6.60 17.62 -2.34
CA HIS A 96 7.39 17.13 -1.20
C HIS A 96 7.55 18.16 -0.07
N THR A 97 7.72 19.44 -0.41
CA THR A 97 7.77 20.52 0.59
C THR A 97 6.47 20.58 1.37
N MET A 98 5.31 20.55 0.70
CA MET A 98 4.01 20.58 1.39
C MET A 98 3.76 19.33 2.22
N GLN A 99 4.15 18.15 1.75
CA GLN A 99 4.09 16.93 2.56
C GLN A 99 4.86 17.08 3.87
N ARG A 100 6.09 17.61 3.81
CA ARG A 100 6.94 17.84 4.98
C ARG A 100 6.30 18.86 5.94
N LEU A 101 5.81 19.97 5.39
CA LEU A 101 5.15 21.02 6.16
C LEU A 101 3.90 20.49 6.87
N TYR A 102 3.01 19.80 6.15
CA TYR A 102 1.80 19.19 6.72
C TYR A 102 2.12 18.23 7.87
N ALA A 103 3.10 17.35 7.67
CA ALA A 103 3.45 16.37 8.68
C ALA A 103 4.06 17.02 9.93
N ARG A 104 4.85 18.10 9.79
CA ARG A 104 5.39 18.85 10.92
C ARG A 104 4.33 19.65 11.68
N THR A 105 3.44 20.35 10.98
CA THR A 105 2.33 21.08 11.62
C THR A 105 1.46 20.13 12.44
N PHE A 106 1.20 18.94 11.92
CA PHE A 106 0.46 17.92 12.64
C PHE A 106 1.17 17.36 13.86
N LEU A 107 2.49 17.10 13.78
CA LEU A 107 3.26 16.66 14.95
C LEU A 107 3.27 17.72 16.06
N ALA A 108 3.12 19.00 15.71
CA ALA A 108 2.99 20.09 16.66
C ALA A 108 1.60 20.15 17.31
N SER A 109 0.52 19.75 16.61
CA SER A 109 -0.87 19.82 17.06
C SER A 109 -1.28 18.65 17.99
N LYS A 110 -0.43 18.30 18.97
CA LYS A 110 -0.37 17.09 19.83
C LYS A 110 -1.68 16.52 20.47
N GLU A 111 -2.88 17.03 20.21
CA GLU A 111 -4.03 16.81 21.08
C GLU A 111 -5.01 15.69 20.71
N THR A 112 -4.97 15.08 19.52
CA THR A 112 -6.13 14.26 19.10
C THR A 112 -5.83 12.93 18.40
N VAL A 113 -4.57 12.63 18.06
CA VAL A 113 -4.22 11.41 17.31
C VAL A 113 -3.33 10.50 18.13
N SER A 114 -3.36 9.19 17.85
CA SER A 114 -2.27 8.29 18.22
C SER A 114 -0.97 8.91 17.71
N PHE A 115 -0.22 9.57 18.59
CA PHE A 115 1.04 10.24 18.31
C PHE A 115 1.99 9.33 17.52
N ASP A 116 1.90 8.01 17.75
CA ASP A 116 2.61 6.97 17.02
C ASP A 116 2.22 6.92 15.53
N LEU A 117 0.94 7.05 15.17
CA LEU A 117 0.50 7.07 13.77
C LEU A 117 1.08 8.29 13.03
N ALA A 118 0.97 9.46 13.65
CA ALA A 118 1.52 10.71 13.13
C ALA A 118 3.03 10.61 12.89
N THR A 119 3.75 10.16 13.91
CA THR A 119 5.20 9.97 13.88
C THR A 119 5.61 8.94 12.85
N GLY A 120 4.85 7.85 12.74
CA GLY A 120 5.06 6.81 11.73
C GLY A 120 4.97 7.37 10.31
N VAL A 121 3.93 8.14 10.00
CA VAL A 121 3.81 8.70 8.64
C VAL A 121 4.86 9.75 8.36
N PHE A 122 5.20 10.59 9.34
CA PHE A 122 6.30 11.52 9.17
C PHE A 122 7.63 10.82 8.88
N CYS A 123 7.93 9.73 9.61
CA CYS A 123 9.12 8.92 9.34
C CYS A 123 9.08 8.31 7.94
N PHE A 124 7.91 7.87 7.47
CA PHE A 124 7.74 7.36 6.11
C PHE A 124 8.04 8.43 5.05
N ILE A 125 7.51 9.64 5.21
CA ILE A 125 7.73 10.78 4.29
C ILE A 125 9.21 11.19 4.26
N GLU A 126 9.87 11.20 5.43
CA GLU A 126 11.31 11.46 5.52
C GLU A 126 12.18 10.26 5.09
N THR A 127 11.60 9.24 4.46
CA THR A 127 12.29 8.02 3.99
C THR A 127 12.97 7.19 5.09
N ARG A 128 12.60 7.42 6.35
CA ARG A 128 13.07 6.66 7.52
C ARG A 128 12.13 5.46 7.75
N TYR A 129 12.12 4.54 6.79
CA TYR A 129 11.12 3.48 6.72
C TYR A 129 11.12 2.55 7.93
N GLU A 130 12.28 2.22 8.50
CA GLU A 130 12.39 1.35 9.67
C GLU A 130 11.71 1.99 10.89
N LYS A 131 11.97 3.27 11.14
CA LYS A 131 11.31 4.03 12.21
C LYS A 131 9.81 4.16 11.96
N ALA A 132 9.41 4.34 10.71
CA ALA A 132 8.00 4.36 10.33
C ALA A 132 7.33 3.03 10.71
N MET A 133 7.97 1.90 10.36
CA MET A 133 7.47 0.56 10.69
C MET A 133 7.33 0.34 12.20
N GLU A 134 8.30 0.76 13.01
CA GLU A 134 8.22 0.67 14.48
C GLU A 134 6.97 1.37 15.01
N ASN A 135 6.77 2.63 14.59
CA ASN A 135 5.63 3.44 14.98
C ASN A 135 4.29 2.81 14.54
N PHE A 136 4.17 2.37 13.28
CA PHE A 136 2.93 1.73 12.82
C PHE A 136 2.64 0.41 13.53
N ASN A 137 3.67 -0.36 13.90
CA ASN A 137 3.48 -1.56 14.70
C ASN A 137 2.95 -1.23 16.10
N VAL A 138 3.37 -0.10 16.71
CA VAL A 138 2.79 0.37 17.98
C VAL A 138 1.31 0.71 17.80
N VAL A 139 0.95 1.41 16.72
CA VAL A 139 -0.46 1.71 16.41
C VAL A 139 -1.26 0.43 16.25
N LEU A 140 -0.81 -0.52 15.42
CA LEU A 140 -1.54 -1.77 15.16
C LEU A 140 -1.63 -2.70 16.38
N LYS A 141 -0.74 -2.56 17.37
CA LYS A 141 -0.89 -3.26 18.66
C LYS A 141 -2.03 -2.69 19.50
N LYS A 142 -2.24 -1.37 19.46
CA LYS A 142 -3.30 -0.67 20.21
C LYS A 142 -4.64 -0.72 19.49
N GLU A 143 -4.59 -0.54 18.18
CA GLU A 143 -5.74 -0.47 17.27
C GLU A 143 -5.50 -1.46 16.13
N PRO A 144 -5.78 -2.77 16.35
CA PRO A 144 -5.56 -3.79 15.35
C PRO A 144 -6.41 -3.61 14.09
N GLU A 145 -7.36 -2.68 14.02
CA GLU A 145 -8.17 -2.42 12.83
C GLU A 145 -7.77 -1.11 12.13
N ASN A 146 -6.74 -0.40 12.61
CA ASN A 146 -6.30 0.87 12.03
C ASN A 146 -5.77 0.67 10.60
N MET A 147 -6.54 1.13 9.61
CA MET A 147 -6.25 0.90 8.21
C MET A 147 -5.05 1.71 7.71
N LEU A 148 -4.97 2.98 8.11
CA LEU A 148 -3.86 3.87 7.73
C LEU A 148 -2.53 3.28 8.19
N ALA A 149 -2.45 2.81 9.44
CA ALA A 149 -1.25 2.16 9.95
C ALA A 149 -0.86 0.92 9.12
N ARG A 150 -1.82 0.09 8.69
CA ARG A 150 -1.54 -1.04 7.80
C ARG A 150 -1.04 -0.63 6.43
N ILE A 151 -1.69 0.34 5.79
CA ILE A 151 -1.33 0.81 4.45
C ILE A 151 0.08 1.38 4.48
N PHE A 152 0.38 2.27 5.42
CA PHE A 152 1.71 2.87 5.49
C PHE A 152 2.76 1.86 5.97
N LEU A 153 2.44 0.94 6.88
CA LEU A 153 3.36 -0.14 7.25
C LEU A 153 3.70 -1.03 6.05
N SER A 154 2.69 -1.36 5.22
CA SER A 154 2.91 -2.11 4.00
C SER A 154 3.84 -1.37 3.04
N LYS A 155 3.56 -0.08 2.79
CA LYS A 155 4.40 0.76 1.94
C LYS A 155 5.84 0.84 2.48
N SER A 156 6.02 0.98 3.80
CA SER A 156 7.35 0.94 4.40
C SER A 156 8.06 -0.39 4.14
N TYR A 157 7.35 -1.53 4.25
CA TYR A 157 7.92 -2.85 3.93
C TYR A 157 8.39 -2.94 2.47
N TYR A 158 7.63 -2.39 1.53
CA TYR A 158 8.04 -2.30 0.12
C TYR A 158 9.33 -1.51 -0.05
N MET A 159 9.42 -0.34 0.60
CA MET A 159 10.58 0.54 0.46
C MET A 159 11.87 -0.06 1.03
N VAL A 160 11.77 -1.03 1.95
CA VAL A 160 12.91 -1.79 2.49
C VAL A 160 13.10 -3.17 1.83
N GLY A 161 12.43 -3.44 0.71
CA GLY A 161 12.56 -4.68 -0.07
C GLY A 161 11.88 -5.91 0.55
N GLN A 162 11.03 -5.72 1.56
CA GLN A 162 10.23 -6.77 2.21
C GLN A 162 8.82 -6.84 1.62
N GLU A 163 8.74 -6.90 0.29
CA GLU A 163 7.50 -6.79 -0.49
C GLU A 163 6.43 -7.79 -0.04
N GLU A 164 6.82 -9.02 0.33
CA GLU A 164 5.92 -10.07 0.80
C GLU A 164 5.11 -9.66 2.03
N LYS A 165 5.77 -9.04 3.02
CA LYS A 165 5.11 -8.53 4.24
C LYS A 165 4.22 -7.35 3.91
N GLY A 166 4.68 -6.49 3.00
CA GLY A 166 3.90 -5.39 2.46
C GLY A 166 2.59 -5.89 1.85
N MET A 167 2.67 -6.89 1.00
CA MET A 167 1.49 -7.48 0.37
C MET A 167 0.51 -8.09 1.36
N ALA A 168 1.00 -8.86 2.32
CA ALA A 168 0.16 -9.48 3.33
C ALA A 168 -0.68 -8.44 4.09
N LEU A 169 -0.09 -7.28 4.39
CA LEU A 169 -0.76 -6.19 5.11
C LEU A 169 -1.76 -5.42 4.24
N LEU A 170 -1.44 -5.16 2.97
CA LEU A 170 -2.39 -4.51 2.06
C LEU A 170 -3.61 -5.37 1.79
N SER A 171 -3.42 -6.69 1.59
CA SER A 171 -4.53 -7.63 1.46
C SER A 171 -5.45 -7.54 2.68
N GLN A 172 -4.89 -7.58 3.90
CA GLN A 172 -5.67 -7.41 5.13
C GLN A 172 -6.43 -6.07 5.19
N ALA A 173 -5.80 -4.96 4.78
CA ALA A 173 -6.44 -3.65 4.78
C ALA A 173 -7.65 -3.59 3.84
N ILE A 174 -7.57 -4.22 2.66
CA ILE A 174 -8.68 -4.32 1.70
C ILE A 174 -9.88 -5.05 2.30
N PHE A 175 -9.64 -6.10 3.08
CA PHE A 175 -10.71 -6.86 3.74
C PHE A 175 -11.41 -6.08 4.85
N LEU A 176 -10.70 -5.19 5.55
CA LEU A 176 -11.27 -4.43 6.66
C LEU A 176 -12.17 -3.30 6.17
N ASN A 177 -11.73 -2.51 5.18
CA ASN A 177 -12.60 -1.53 4.48
C ASN A 177 -11.92 -0.99 3.20
N GLY A 178 -12.07 -1.70 2.08
CA GLY A 178 -11.37 -1.40 0.81
C GLY A 178 -11.72 -0.09 0.10
N GLU A 179 -12.57 0.79 0.64
CA GLU A 179 -12.95 2.07 0.00
C GLU A 179 -11.91 3.19 0.19
N GLU A 180 -11.07 3.12 1.23
CA GLU A 180 -10.06 4.14 1.51
C GLU A 180 -8.74 3.94 0.74
N ILE A 181 -8.58 2.79 0.08
CA ILE A 181 -7.37 2.49 -0.68
C ILE A 181 -7.45 3.16 -2.05
N LEU A 182 -6.44 3.97 -2.36
CA LEU A 182 -6.40 4.75 -3.59
C LEU A 182 -6.12 3.83 -4.80
N PRO A 183 -6.81 4.03 -5.94
CA PRO A 183 -6.57 3.29 -7.19
C PRO A 183 -5.14 3.39 -7.73
N GLU A 184 -4.35 4.32 -7.22
CA GLU A 184 -2.96 4.57 -7.63
C GLU A 184 -1.96 3.65 -6.91
N ASP A 185 -2.37 3.02 -5.80
CA ASP A 185 -1.57 1.99 -5.13
C ASP A 185 -1.66 0.72 -5.99
N ILE A 186 -0.80 0.61 -7.03
CA ILE A 186 -0.86 -0.37 -8.14
C ILE A 186 -1.31 -1.77 -7.70
N VAL A 187 -0.71 -2.28 -6.62
CA VAL A 187 -1.01 -3.64 -6.17
C VAL A 187 -2.36 -3.73 -5.45
N ALA A 188 -2.74 -2.67 -4.74
CA ALA A 188 -4.06 -2.57 -4.15
C ALA A 188 -5.14 -2.31 -5.21
N HIS A 189 -4.82 -1.63 -6.31
CA HIS A 189 -5.72 -1.45 -7.45
C HIS A 189 -6.02 -2.76 -8.17
N GLU A 190 -5.02 -3.61 -8.38
CA GLU A 190 -5.23 -4.96 -8.94
C GLU A 190 -6.11 -5.82 -8.02
N VAL A 191 -5.87 -5.76 -6.71
CA VAL A 191 -6.69 -6.47 -5.72
C VAL A 191 -8.09 -5.84 -5.57
N GLN A 192 -8.24 -4.51 -5.67
CA GLN A 192 -9.54 -3.81 -5.69
C GLN A 192 -10.33 -4.15 -6.96
N ASN A 193 -9.69 -4.17 -8.12
CA ASN A 193 -10.32 -4.54 -9.39
C ASN A 193 -10.81 -5.97 -9.35
N LEU A 194 -10.03 -6.87 -8.75
CA LEU A 194 -10.48 -8.23 -8.50
C LEU A 194 -11.62 -8.28 -7.49
N TYR A 195 -11.49 -7.60 -6.35
CA TYR A 195 -12.53 -7.52 -5.31
C TYR A 195 -13.85 -7.02 -5.91
N GLY A 196 -13.81 -5.94 -6.69
CA GLY A 196 -14.96 -5.34 -7.36
C GLY A 196 -15.61 -6.30 -8.36
N ARG A 197 -14.80 -7.00 -9.18
CA ARG A 197 -15.30 -8.05 -10.08
C ARG A 197 -15.97 -9.19 -9.30
N LEU A 198 -15.30 -9.72 -8.28
CA LEU A 198 -15.85 -10.79 -7.44
C LEU A 198 -17.14 -10.34 -6.74
N ARG A 199 -17.20 -9.08 -6.28
CA ARG A 199 -18.40 -8.49 -5.67
C ARG A 199 -19.55 -8.36 -6.64
N SER A 200 -19.27 -7.98 -7.89
CA SER A 200 -20.29 -7.90 -8.92
C SER A 200 -20.86 -9.26 -9.31
N ILE A 201 -20.05 -10.33 -9.24
CA ILE A 201 -20.44 -11.67 -9.67
C ILE A 201 -21.11 -12.46 -8.53
N HIS A 202 -20.58 -12.36 -7.31
CA HIS A 202 -20.97 -13.23 -6.19
C HIS A 202 -21.69 -12.49 -5.05
N GLY A 203 -21.81 -11.16 -5.14
CA GLY A 203 -22.38 -10.34 -4.08
C GLY A 203 -21.44 -10.16 -2.88
N LYS A 204 -21.69 -9.13 -2.07
CA LYS A 204 -20.79 -8.69 -0.97
C LYS A 204 -20.44 -9.83 0.02
N ASN A 205 -21.39 -10.73 0.28
CA ASN A 205 -21.27 -11.75 1.32
C ASN A 205 -20.41 -12.96 0.90
N GLU A 206 -20.23 -13.19 -0.40
CA GLU A 206 -19.45 -14.33 -0.91
C GLU A 206 -18.03 -13.94 -1.34
N VAL A 207 -17.75 -12.65 -1.48
CA VAL A 207 -16.45 -12.12 -1.93
C VAL A 207 -15.29 -12.58 -1.05
N SER A 208 -15.48 -12.65 0.27
CA SER A 208 -14.46 -13.14 1.20
C SER A 208 -14.11 -14.61 0.94
N VAL A 209 -15.09 -15.44 0.58
CA VAL A 209 -14.91 -16.85 0.23
C VAL A 209 -14.14 -17.01 -1.08
N TRP A 210 -14.29 -16.09 -2.03
CA TRP A 210 -13.57 -16.10 -3.32
C TRP A 210 -12.17 -15.50 -3.25
N LEU A 211 -11.99 -14.51 -2.38
CA LEU A 211 -10.70 -13.87 -2.18
C LEU A 211 -9.75 -14.71 -1.34
N ALA A 212 -10.19 -15.54 -0.41
CA ALA A 212 -9.28 -16.41 0.34
C ALA A 212 -8.50 -17.41 -0.57
N PRO A 213 -9.13 -18.09 -1.55
CA PRO A 213 -8.45 -18.87 -2.58
C PRO A 213 -7.57 -18.05 -3.51
N PHE A 214 -8.00 -16.84 -3.88
CA PHE A 214 -7.20 -15.96 -4.73
C PHE A 214 -5.98 -15.44 -3.97
N GLU A 215 -6.15 -15.00 -2.74
CA GLU A 215 -5.08 -14.58 -1.84
C GLU A 215 -4.14 -15.74 -1.56
N ALA A 216 -4.64 -16.96 -1.32
CA ALA A 216 -3.79 -18.14 -1.19
C ALA A 216 -3.05 -18.48 -2.50
N TRP A 217 -3.70 -18.34 -3.66
CA TRP A 217 -3.08 -18.52 -4.97
C TRP A 217 -2.02 -17.44 -5.27
N TYR A 218 -2.33 -16.18 -4.99
CA TYR A 218 -1.51 -15.00 -5.21
C TYR A 218 -0.33 -14.95 -4.23
N ARG A 219 -0.56 -15.29 -2.96
CA ARG A 219 0.48 -15.55 -1.95
C ARG A 219 1.37 -16.70 -2.41
N ASN A 220 0.82 -17.82 -2.90
CA ASN A 220 1.65 -18.90 -3.46
C ASN A 220 2.40 -18.52 -4.75
N TRP A 221 1.89 -17.56 -5.51
CA TRP A 221 2.55 -17.10 -6.74
C TRP A 221 3.69 -16.09 -6.46
N LEU A 222 3.62 -15.33 -5.36
CA LEU A 222 4.64 -14.32 -4.99
C LEU A 222 5.58 -14.74 -3.85
N ILE A 223 5.17 -15.61 -2.93
CA ILE A 223 5.97 -16.02 -1.74
C ILE A 223 7.07 -17.03 -2.10
N PHE A 224 7.00 -17.67 -3.26
CA PHE A 224 8.07 -18.54 -3.72
C PHE A 224 8.83 -17.85 -4.86
N LYS A 225 10.11 -17.51 -4.63
CA LYS A 225 11.15 -17.49 -5.69
C LYS A 225 10.79 -18.58 -6.67
N GLU A 226 10.67 -18.28 -7.98
CA GLU A 226 10.31 -19.24 -9.04
C GLU A 226 10.67 -20.67 -8.61
N ASP A 227 9.71 -21.38 -8.01
CA ASP A 227 9.95 -22.75 -7.59
C ASP A 227 9.81 -23.54 -8.87
N GLN A 228 10.87 -23.47 -9.68
CA GLN A 228 11.00 -24.16 -10.95
C GLN A 228 10.68 -25.64 -10.78
N ALA A 229 10.98 -26.23 -9.62
CA ALA A 229 10.62 -27.62 -9.33
C ALA A 229 9.11 -27.79 -9.16
N PHE A 230 8.43 -26.94 -8.38
CA PHE A 230 6.97 -26.96 -8.27
C PHE A 230 6.30 -26.64 -9.61
N PHE A 231 6.74 -25.60 -10.32
CA PHE A 231 6.24 -25.24 -11.64
C PHE A 231 6.44 -26.35 -12.67
N GLN A 232 7.59 -27.01 -12.68
CA GLN A 232 7.85 -28.17 -13.54
C GLN A 232 7.01 -29.38 -13.13
N VAL A 233 6.81 -29.64 -11.83
CA VAL A 233 5.89 -30.68 -11.34
C VAL A 233 4.45 -30.39 -11.79
N MET A 234 4.05 -29.12 -11.75
CA MET A 234 2.72 -28.68 -12.18
C MET A 234 2.55 -28.75 -13.69
N GLN A 235 3.52 -28.30 -14.50
CA GLN A 235 3.51 -28.49 -15.97
C GLN A 235 3.57 -29.97 -16.36
N GLN A 236 4.36 -30.78 -15.66
CA GLN A 236 4.48 -32.21 -15.91
C GLN A 236 3.17 -32.90 -15.60
N LYS A 237 2.48 -32.53 -14.50
CA LYS A 237 1.12 -33.01 -14.21
C LYS A 237 0.13 -32.54 -15.28
N GLU A 238 0.15 -31.28 -15.66
CA GLU A 238 -0.72 -30.72 -16.71
C GLU A 238 -0.57 -31.46 -18.06
N ARG A 239 0.67 -31.78 -18.46
CA ARG A 239 1.00 -32.57 -19.66
C ARG A 239 0.60 -34.05 -19.51
N ASN A 240 0.93 -34.67 -18.38
CA ASN A 240 0.66 -36.09 -18.12
C ASN A 240 -0.84 -36.39 -18.02
N GLU A 241 -1.64 -35.41 -17.61
CA GLU A 241 -3.07 -35.57 -17.43
C GLU A 241 -3.90 -35.19 -18.67
N ARG A 242 -3.27 -34.75 -19.78
CA ARG A 242 -3.94 -34.28 -21.01
C ARG A 242 -5.07 -33.28 -20.73
N ILE A 243 -4.87 -32.40 -19.74
CA ILE A 243 -5.93 -31.59 -19.13
C ILE A 243 -6.48 -30.48 -20.04
N LEU A 244 -5.71 -30.00 -21.03
CA LEU A 244 -6.03 -28.77 -21.76
C LEU A 244 -6.73 -28.90 -23.12
N GLN A 245 -7.26 -30.07 -23.50
CA GLN A 245 -8.07 -30.16 -24.74
C GLN A 245 -9.58 -29.94 -24.54
N VAL A 246 -10.01 -29.30 -23.45
CA VAL A 246 -11.42 -28.95 -23.24
C VAL A 246 -11.67 -27.52 -23.70
N LYS A 247 -12.47 -27.37 -24.77
CA LYS A 247 -12.85 -26.10 -25.39
C LYS A 247 -13.35 -25.07 -24.35
N TYR A 248 -12.95 -23.82 -24.60
CA TYR A 248 -13.06 -22.60 -23.79
C TYR A 248 -14.43 -22.21 -23.18
N TYR A 249 -15.49 -23.00 -23.38
CA TYR A 249 -16.84 -22.70 -22.88
C TYR A 249 -17.27 -23.59 -21.69
N ALA A 250 -16.49 -24.61 -21.32
CA ALA A 250 -16.71 -25.44 -20.12
C ALA A 250 -15.90 -24.99 -18.88
N SER A 251 -15.28 -23.80 -18.94
CA SER A 251 -14.07 -23.46 -18.17
C SER A 251 -14.26 -23.07 -16.70
N GLU A 252 -15.48 -22.84 -16.21
CA GLU A 252 -15.66 -22.28 -14.86
C GLU A 252 -15.76 -23.34 -13.77
N LYS A 253 -16.58 -24.39 -13.98
CA LYS A 253 -16.62 -25.57 -13.10
C LYS A 253 -15.24 -26.23 -12.98
N TYR A 254 -14.51 -26.28 -14.09
CA TYR A 254 -13.16 -26.85 -14.12
C TYR A 254 -12.15 -25.98 -13.35
N ARG A 255 -12.20 -24.65 -13.49
CA ARG A 255 -11.38 -23.74 -12.69
C ARG A 255 -11.70 -23.86 -11.19
N HIS A 256 -12.98 -23.99 -10.82
CA HIS A 256 -13.38 -24.22 -9.43
C HIS A 256 -12.86 -25.56 -8.91
N PHE A 257 -12.96 -26.61 -9.72
CA PHE A 257 -12.42 -27.91 -9.37
C PHE A 257 -10.91 -27.85 -9.09
N ILE A 258 -10.15 -27.20 -9.97
CA ILE A 258 -8.70 -27.01 -9.81
C ILE A 258 -8.36 -26.16 -8.58
N ARG A 259 -9.14 -25.10 -8.29
CA ARG A 259 -8.96 -24.29 -7.07
C ARG A 259 -9.17 -25.11 -5.79
N CYS A 260 -10.25 -25.89 -5.73
CA CYS A 260 -10.54 -26.75 -4.58
C CYS A 260 -9.46 -27.83 -4.41
N LEU A 261 -8.92 -28.33 -5.51
CA LEU A 261 -7.77 -29.23 -5.50
C LEU A 261 -6.54 -28.56 -4.87
N TYR A 262 -6.21 -27.33 -5.27
CA TYR A 262 -5.09 -26.57 -4.70
C TYR A 262 -5.24 -26.34 -3.20
N ILE A 263 -6.42 -25.90 -2.75
CA ILE A 263 -6.70 -25.68 -1.33
C ILE A 263 -6.55 -26.99 -0.56
N ALA A 264 -7.12 -28.08 -1.08
CA ALA A 264 -7.05 -29.38 -0.43
C ALA A 264 -5.61 -29.92 -0.30
N GLU A 265 -4.75 -29.75 -1.31
CA GLU A 265 -3.34 -30.16 -1.20
C GLU A 265 -2.53 -29.25 -0.28
N TYR A 266 -2.77 -27.94 -0.31
CA TYR A 266 -2.11 -27.01 0.61
C TYR A 266 -2.40 -27.36 2.07
N VAL A 267 -3.67 -27.57 2.43
CA VAL A 267 -4.07 -27.92 3.81
C VAL A 267 -3.41 -29.23 4.24
N ARG A 268 -3.29 -30.22 3.34
CA ARG A 268 -2.63 -31.50 3.67
C ARG A 268 -1.15 -31.33 3.99
N HIS A 269 -0.44 -30.50 3.25
CA HIS A 269 1.00 -30.33 3.42
C HIS A 269 1.36 -29.38 4.57
N PHE A 270 0.55 -28.34 4.79
CA PHE A 270 0.94 -27.23 5.66
C PHE A 270 0.02 -27.05 6.88
N LEU A 271 -1.23 -27.51 6.83
CA LEU A 271 -2.23 -27.35 7.89
C LEU A 271 -2.80 -28.72 8.32
N SER A 272 -1.92 -29.67 8.63
CA SER A 272 -2.26 -31.08 8.88
C SER A 272 -3.28 -31.32 10.03
N LYS A 273 -3.48 -30.32 10.89
CA LYS A 273 -4.49 -30.32 11.98
C LYS A 273 -5.90 -29.93 11.50
N GLU A 274 -6.03 -29.26 10.36
CA GLU A 274 -7.30 -28.73 9.84
C GLU A 274 -7.91 -29.61 8.75
N LYS A 275 -8.01 -30.92 9.03
CA LYS A 275 -8.47 -31.91 8.05
C LYS A 275 -9.91 -31.68 7.55
N GLY A 276 -10.73 -30.94 8.30
CA GLY A 276 -12.09 -30.58 7.91
C GLY A 276 -12.15 -29.83 6.58
N ILE A 277 -11.20 -28.92 6.32
CA ILE A 277 -11.16 -28.14 5.08
C ILE A 277 -10.92 -29.05 3.87
N ILE A 278 -10.10 -30.09 4.01
CA ILE A 278 -9.86 -31.07 2.94
C ILE A 278 -11.17 -31.76 2.56
N TRP A 279 -11.95 -32.20 3.55
CA TRP A 279 -13.20 -32.91 3.30
C TRP A 279 -14.25 -32.01 2.67
N GLU A 280 -14.33 -30.75 3.08
CA GLU A 280 -15.23 -29.75 2.47
C GLU A 280 -14.88 -29.50 1.00
N GLN A 281 -13.59 -29.29 0.70
CA GLN A 281 -13.13 -29.08 -0.68
C GLN A 281 -13.32 -30.34 -1.53
N GLU A 282 -13.05 -31.54 -0.99
CA GLU A 282 -13.30 -32.80 -1.69
C GLU A 282 -14.78 -33.03 -1.98
N ALA A 283 -15.66 -32.79 -1.01
CA ALA A 283 -17.10 -32.91 -1.19
C ALA A 283 -17.63 -31.89 -2.23
N TYR A 284 -17.07 -30.69 -2.26
CA TYR A 284 -17.43 -29.69 -3.25
C TYR A 284 -16.90 -30.04 -4.65
N MET A 285 -15.66 -30.56 -4.77
CA MET A 285 -15.14 -31.10 -6.03
C MET A 285 -16.02 -32.23 -6.59
N GLU A 286 -16.49 -33.13 -5.73
CA GLU A 286 -17.41 -34.21 -6.13
C GLU A 286 -18.75 -33.67 -6.65
N LYS A 287 -19.29 -32.62 -6.01
CA LYS A 287 -20.51 -31.93 -6.50
C LYS A 287 -20.28 -31.20 -7.82
N LEU A 288 -19.10 -30.62 -8.03
CA LEU A 288 -18.76 -29.90 -9.26
C LEU A 288 -18.66 -30.84 -10.46
N ASP A 289 -17.94 -31.95 -10.29
CA ASP A 289 -17.77 -32.99 -11.30
C ASP A 289 -17.34 -34.32 -10.64
N ALA A 290 -18.32 -35.17 -10.35
CA ALA A 290 -18.09 -36.47 -9.72
C ALA A 290 -17.15 -37.37 -10.55
N ASN A 291 -17.21 -37.31 -11.88
CA ASN A 291 -16.37 -38.14 -12.74
C ASN A 291 -14.90 -37.70 -12.67
N LEU A 292 -14.65 -36.39 -12.70
CA LEU A 292 -13.32 -35.83 -12.54
C LEU A 292 -12.77 -36.07 -11.13
N PHE A 293 -13.61 -35.93 -10.10
CA PHE A 293 -13.26 -36.23 -8.71
C PHE A 293 -12.86 -37.70 -8.52
N GLN A 294 -13.61 -38.64 -9.07
CA GLN A 294 -13.28 -40.06 -9.02
C GLN A 294 -11.95 -40.38 -9.73
N ARG A 295 -11.65 -39.73 -10.86
CA ARG A 295 -10.34 -39.85 -11.52
C ARG A 295 -9.20 -39.33 -10.64
N TYR A 296 -9.39 -38.16 -10.03
CA TYR A 296 -8.46 -37.58 -9.07
C TYR A 296 -8.21 -38.52 -7.88
N ARG A 297 -9.26 -39.04 -7.23
CA ARG A 297 -9.12 -39.99 -6.10
C ARG A 297 -8.41 -41.28 -6.49
N LYS A 298 -8.69 -41.84 -7.67
CA LYS A 298 -8.05 -43.07 -8.16
C LYS A 298 -6.54 -42.90 -8.35
N LYS A 299 -6.09 -41.77 -8.90
CA LYS A 299 -4.66 -41.45 -9.07
C LYS A 299 -3.94 -41.20 -7.74
N ARG A 300 -4.69 -40.81 -6.71
CA ARG A 300 -4.18 -40.45 -5.39
C ARG A 300 -4.12 -41.59 -4.39
N LYS A 301 -4.56 -42.81 -4.76
CA LYS A 301 -4.39 -43.96 -3.86
C LYS A 301 -2.92 -44.02 -3.44
N PRO A 302 -2.63 -44.06 -2.14
CA PRO A 302 -1.26 -44.05 -1.67
C PRO A 302 -0.57 -45.26 -2.29
N ASN A 303 0.63 -45.06 -2.85
CA ASN A 303 1.60 -46.12 -2.79
C ASN A 303 1.74 -46.43 -1.29
N LEU A 304 1.08 -47.49 -0.85
CA LEU A 304 1.30 -48.07 0.46
C LEU A 304 2.78 -48.45 0.59
#